data_AF-A0A191WFT8-F1
#
_entry.id   AF-A0A191WFT8-F1
#
_cell.length_a   1.000
_cell.length_b   1.000
_cell.length_c   1.000
_cell.angle_alpha   90.00
_cell.angle_beta   90.00
_cell.angle_gamma   90.00
#
_symmetry.space_group_name_H-M   'P 1'
#
loop_
_entity.id
_entity.type
_entity.pdbx_description
1 polymer ?
#
loop_
_entity_poly.entity_id
_entity_poly.type
_entity_poly.pdbx_seq_one_letter_code
_entity_poly.pdbx_strand_id
1 'polypeptide(L)'
;MVREVASPPEGKTGNSFSRLVDRVGHSMSSTLGGSQAVDANPEDPRPLAERPCPLCGHAMGEHRIDHSTPNSMLECPTTDRLPERAIDTPLNELGMPIDR
;
A
#
# COMPACT_ATOMS: atom_id res chain seq x y z
N MET A 1 16.03 10.14 35.95
CA MET A 1 14.58 10.36 36.07
C MET A 1 13.88 9.18 35.42
N VAL A 2 13.40 8.23 36.22
CA VAL A 2 12.69 7.03 35.74
C VAL A 2 11.26 7.46 35.42
N ARG A 3 10.81 7.30 34.17
CA ARG A 3 9.40 7.49 33.81
C ARG A 3 8.69 6.18 34.17
N GLU A 4 7.85 6.21 35.20
CA GLU A 4 6.90 5.13 35.45
C GLU A 4 5.95 5.04 34.26
N VAL A 5 6.05 3.94 33.52
CA VAL A 5 5.10 3.59 32.47
C VAL A 5 3.91 2.94 33.16
N ALA A 6 2.83 3.69 33.33
CA ALA A 6 1.56 3.14 33.79
C ALA A 6 1.12 2.03 32.83
N SER A 7 0.92 0.82 33.37
CA SER A 7 0.37 -0.30 32.59
C SER A 7 -1.11 -0.04 32.27
N PRO A 8 -1.60 -0.37 31.06
CA PRO A 8 -3.02 -0.19 30.71
C PRO A 8 -3.94 -1.17 31.44
N PRO A 9 -5.21 -0.78 31.71
CA PRO A 9 -6.22 -1.70 32.23
C PRO A 9 -6.55 -2.79 31.19
N GLU A 10 -6.80 -4.01 31.69
CA GLU A 10 -7.03 -5.22 30.91
C GLU A 10 -8.18 -5.04 29.90
N GLY A 11 -7.94 -5.48 28.65
CA GLY A 11 -8.97 -5.63 27.61
C GLY A 11 -8.98 -4.60 26.47
N LYS A 12 -8.08 -3.60 26.44
CA LYS A 12 -7.93 -2.67 25.29
C LYS A 12 -6.48 -2.48 24.89
N THR A 13 -5.98 -3.38 24.06
CA THR A 13 -4.65 -3.36 23.44
C THR A 13 -4.57 -2.30 22.34
N GLY A 14 -4.20 -1.06 22.68
CA GLY A 14 -3.91 -0.02 21.69
C GLY A 14 -3.44 1.29 22.32
N ASN A 15 -2.34 1.85 21.81
CA ASN A 15 -1.79 3.14 22.25
C ASN A 15 -2.65 4.32 21.72
N SER A 16 -2.40 5.53 22.20
CA SER A 16 -3.17 6.73 21.81
C SER A 16 -3.10 7.04 20.31
N PHE A 17 -1.99 6.69 19.67
CA PHE A 17 -1.82 6.83 18.22
C PHE A 17 -2.74 5.88 17.44
N SER A 18 -2.82 4.60 17.83
CA SER A 18 -3.74 3.63 17.20
C SER A 18 -5.19 4.11 17.27
N ARG A 19 -5.63 4.61 18.44
CA ARG A 19 -7.00 5.12 18.62
C ARG A 19 -7.32 6.34 17.77
N LEU A 20 -6.33 7.19 17.51
CA LEU A 20 -6.47 8.34 16.63
C LEU A 20 -6.67 7.88 15.17
N VAL A 21 -5.81 6.95 14.72
CA VAL A 21 -5.87 6.39 13.37
C VAL A 21 -7.21 5.69 13.13
N ASP A 22 -7.67 4.87 14.07
CA ASP A 22 -8.98 4.18 13.98
C ASP A 22 -10.13 5.18 13.86
N ARG A 23 -10.11 6.26 14.66
CA ARG A 23 -11.14 7.30 14.63
C ARG A 23 -11.16 8.05 13.29
N VAL A 24 -9.99 8.39 12.75
CA VAL A 24 -9.87 9.08 11.46
C VAL A 24 -10.32 8.16 10.32
N GLY A 25 -9.88 6.90 10.30
CA GLY A 25 -10.30 5.91 9.30
C GLY A 25 -11.82 5.71 9.30
N HIS A 26 -12.43 5.58 10.49
CA HIS A 26 -13.89 5.47 10.61
C HIS A 26 -14.62 6.73 10.10
N SER A 27 -14.10 7.92 10.40
CA SER A 27 -14.67 9.19 9.94
C SER A 27 -14.60 9.36 8.43
N MET A 28 -13.56 8.83 7.78
CA MET A 28 -13.32 9.00 6.33
C MET A 28 -13.96 7.89 5.48
N SER A 29 -14.34 6.76 6.08
CA SER A 29 -14.95 5.62 5.37
C SER A 29 -16.30 5.97 4.72
N SER A 30 -17.02 6.96 5.27
CA SER A 30 -18.34 7.40 4.77
C SER A 30 -18.26 8.23 3.49
N THR A 31 -17.17 8.98 3.28
CA THR A 31 -17.05 9.96 2.18
C THR A 31 -16.22 9.47 1.01
N LEU A 32 -15.24 8.59 1.25
CA LEU A 32 -14.31 8.15 0.20
C LEU A 32 -14.76 6.93 -0.58
N GLY A 33 -15.97 6.41 -0.32
CA GLY A 33 -16.53 5.26 -1.05
C GLY A 33 -15.46 4.19 -1.25
N GLY A 34 -15.05 3.57 -0.14
CA GLY A 34 -13.84 2.75 0.02
C GLY A 34 -13.16 2.44 -1.31
N SER A 35 -12.01 3.07 -1.56
CA SER A 35 -11.14 2.67 -2.66
C SER A 35 -11.19 1.16 -2.71
N GLN A 36 -11.63 0.60 -3.84
CA GLN A 36 -11.28 -0.77 -4.15
C GLN A 36 -9.76 -0.72 -4.26
N ALA A 37 -9.07 -0.74 -3.11
CA ALA A 37 -7.82 -1.44 -3.00
C ALA A 37 -8.17 -2.75 -3.70
N VAL A 38 -7.68 -2.87 -4.93
CA VAL A 38 -7.72 -4.14 -5.64
C VAL A 38 -6.96 -5.03 -4.68
N ASP A 39 -7.72 -5.74 -3.86
CA ASP A 39 -7.21 -6.64 -2.86
C ASP A 39 -6.64 -7.77 -3.70
N ALA A 40 -5.40 -7.60 -4.12
CA ALA A 40 -4.58 -8.66 -4.65
C ALA A 40 -4.29 -9.58 -3.45
N ASN A 41 -5.32 -10.34 -3.09
CA ASN A 41 -5.36 -11.37 -2.07
C ASN A 41 -4.94 -10.88 -0.66
N PRO A 42 -5.89 -10.56 0.24
CA PRO A 42 -5.57 -9.97 1.53
C PRO A 42 -4.78 -10.89 2.49
N GLU A 43 -4.55 -12.16 2.18
CA GLU A 43 -3.72 -13.03 3.03
C GLU A 43 -2.83 -13.97 2.22
N ASP A 44 -1.89 -13.41 1.45
CA ASP A 44 -0.71 -14.18 1.08
C ASP A 44 0.13 -14.37 2.36
N PRO A 45 0.22 -15.58 2.95
CA PRO A 45 0.92 -15.80 4.22
C PRO A 45 2.43 -15.66 4.07
N ARG A 46 2.93 -15.55 2.83
CA ARG A 46 4.36 -15.41 2.55
C ARG A 46 4.88 -14.07 3.07
N PRO A 47 6.09 -14.04 3.65
CA PRO A 47 6.79 -12.80 3.98
C PRO A 47 6.77 -11.84 2.80
N LEU A 48 6.64 -10.54 3.05
CA LEU A 48 6.58 -9.52 1.99
C LEU A 48 7.73 -9.66 0.99
N ALA A 49 8.94 -9.99 1.47
CA ALA A 49 10.12 -10.19 0.63
C ALA A 49 9.96 -11.30 -0.42
N GLU A 50 9.15 -12.32 -0.15
CA GLU A 50 8.91 -13.46 -1.06
C GLU A 50 7.71 -13.24 -1.99
N ARG A 51 6.91 -12.19 -1.73
CA ARG A 51 5.77 -11.86 -2.58
C ARG A 51 6.26 -11.32 -3.92
N PRO A 52 5.63 -11.72 -5.04
CA PRO A 52 6.00 -11.22 -6.35
C PRO A 52 5.59 -9.76 -6.50
N CYS A 53 6.46 -8.96 -7.15
CA CYS A 53 6.16 -7.61 -7.57
C CYS A 53 4.97 -7.62 -8.54
N PRO A 54 3.93 -6.79 -8.34
CA PRO A 54 2.77 -6.77 -9.22
C PRO A 54 3.09 -6.19 -10.61
N LEU A 55 4.26 -5.57 -10.78
CA LEU A 55 4.69 -4.97 -12.04
C LEU A 55 5.62 -5.90 -12.81
N CYS A 56 6.70 -6.37 -12.17
CA CYS A 56 7.73 -7.15 -12.87
C CYS A 56 7.75 -8.65 -12.52
N GLY A 57 7.02 -9.09 -11.50
CA GLY A 57 6.99 -10.48 -11.04
C GLY A 57 8.14 -10.94 -10.16
N HIS A 58 9.28 -10.20 -10.10
CA HIS A 58 10.39 -10.52 -9.20
C HIS A 58 9.99 -10.44 -7.73
N ALA A 59 10.68 -11.18 -6.86
CA ALA A 59 10.43 -11.13 -5.41
C ALA A 59 10.66 -9.70 -4.88
N MET A 60 9.79 -9.21 -3.99
CA MET A 60 9.94 -7.85 -3.43
C MET A 60 11.24 -7.68 -2.65
N GLY A 61 11.83 -8.76 -2.13
CA GLY A 61 13.15 -8.73 -1.49
C GLY A 61 14.31 -8.40 -2.43
N GLU A 62 14.11 -8.52 -3.74
CA GLU A 62 15.10 -8.11 -4.76
C GLU A 62 15.04 -6.60 -5.06
N HIS A 63 14.01 -5.90 -4.58
CA HIS A 63 13.86 -4.47 -4.80
C HIS A 63 14.70 -3.67 -3.79
N ARG A 64 15.23 -2.53 -4.23
CA ARG A 64 15.99 -1.63 -3.38
C ARG A 64 15.11 -0.46 -2.94
N ILE A 65 15.06 -0.18 -1.65
CA ILE A 65 14.46 1.05 -1.14
C ILE A 65 15.56 2.10 -1.04
N ASP A 66 15.49 3.14 -1.87
CA ASP A 66 16.36 4.30 -1.77
C ASP A 66 15.79 5.32 -0.78
N HIS A 67 16.60 5.70 0.20
CA HIS A 67 16.31 6.70 1.22
C HIS A 67 17.22 7.94 1.08
N SER A 68 17.88 8.12 -0.07
CA SER A 68 18.78 9.25 -0.32
C SER A 68 18.08 10.62 -0.33
N THR A 69 16.79 10.64 -0.63
CA THR A 69 15.94 11.83 -0.59
C THR A 69 14.92 11.76 0.54
N PRO A 70 14.28 12.88 0.93
CA PRO A 70 13.18 12.85 1.90
C PRO A 70 12.02 11.92 1.52
N ASN A 71 11.86 11.63 0.22
CA ASN A 71 10.90 10.66 -0.28
C ASN A 71 11.60 9.33 -0.52
N SER A 72 11.12 8.27 0.13
CA SER A 72 11.64 6.92 -0.11
C SER A 72 11.14 6.42 -1.47
N MET A 73 12.06 5.95 -2.31
CA MET A 73 11.74 5.41 -3.63
C MET A 73 12.00 3.90 -3.63
N LEU A 74 11.10 3.13 -4.24
CA LEU A 74 11.28 1.70 -4.44
C LEU A 74 11.77 1.45 -5.87
N GLU A 75 12.97 0.92 -6.02
CA GLU A 75 13.60 0.62 -7.29
C GLU A 75 13.35 -0.84 -7.69
N CYS A 76 12.78 -1.02 -8.88
CA CYS A 76 12.54 -2.33 -9.47
C CYS A 76 13.84 -2.89 -10.07
N PRO A 77 14.19 -4.18 -9.84
CA PRO A 77 15.42 -4.78 -10.38
C PRO A 77 15.35 -5.02 -11.89
N THR A 78 14.16 -4.97 -12.48
CA THR A 78 13.94 -5.30 -13.89
C THR A 78 14.44 -4.18 -14.79
N THR A 79 15.32 -4.52 -15.72
CA THR A 79 15.77 -3.63 -16.81
C THR A 79 14.88 -3.72 -18.06
N ASP A 80 14.00 -4.72 -18.12
CA ASP A 80 13.05 -4.89 -19.19
C ASP A 80 11.92 -3.87 -19.12
N ARG A 81 11.42 -3.48 -20.30
CA ARG A 81 10.22 -2.65 -20.39
C ARG A 81 9.03 -3.45 -19.85
N LEU A 82 8.46 -2.96 -18.76
CA LEU A 82 7.26 -3.55 -18.18
C LEU A 82 6.11 -3.53 -19.19
N PRO A 83 5.22 -4.53 -19.15
CA PRO A 83 4.09 -4.59 -20.08
C PRO A 83 3.25 -3.33 -19.93
N GLU A 84 3.08 -2.60 -21.05
CA GLU A 84 2.07 -1.55 -21.11
C GLU A 84 0.71 -2.21 -20.97
N ARG A 85 -0.19 -1.57 -20.22
CA ARG A 85 -1.57 -2.04 -20.12
C ARG A 85 -2.12 -2.11 -21.55
N ALA A 86 -2.60 -3.27 -21.97
CA ALA A 86 -3.25 -3.41 -23.27
C ALA A 86 -4.52 -2.54 -23.23
N ILE A 87 -4.47 -1.40 -23.91
CA ILE A 87 -5.60 -0.53 -24.11
C ILE A 87 -6.00 -0.73 -25.56
N ASP A 88 -6.91 -1.66 -25.78
CA ASP A 88 -7.41 -2.00 -27.12
C ASP A 88 -8.50 -1.01 -27.60
N THR A 89 -8.84 -0.01 -26.77
CA THR A 89 -9.89 0.97 -27.03
C THR A 89 -9.30 2.37 -27.17
N PRO A 90 -9.76 3.20 -28.13
CA PRO A 90 -9.37 4.59 -28.19
C PRO A 90 -9.60 5.31 -26.84
N LEU A 91 -8.60 6.07 -26.39
CA LEU A 91 -8.71 6.90 -25.20
C LEU A 91 -9.15 8.31 -25.58
N ASN A 92 -9.97 8.94 -24.74
CA ASN A 92 -10.29 10.36 -24.86
C ASN A 92 -9.16 11.24 -24.29
N GLU A 93 -9.35 12.57 -24.35
CA GLU A 93 -8.41 13.58 -23.82
C GLU A 93 -8.09 13.43 -22.32
N LEU A 94 -8.89 12.67 -21.58
CA LEU A 94 -8.71 12.40 -20.15
C LEU A 94 -8.06 11.02 -19.89
N GLY A 95 -7.65 10.31 -20.94
CA GLY A 95 -7.05 8.98 -20.82
C GLY A 95 -8.04 7.88 -20.43
N MET A 96 -9.35 8.07 -20.68
CA MET A 96 -10.38 7.06 -20.41
C MET A 96 -10.84 6.38 -21.70
N PRO A 97 -11.20 5.08 -21.67
CA PRO A 97 -11.76 4.38 -22.83
C PRO A 97 -13.05 5.06 -23.34
N ILE A 98 -13.18 5.19 -24.67
CA ILE A 98 -14.31 5.87 -25.31
C ILE A 98 -15.60 5.00 -25.31
N ASP A 99 -15.47 3.68 -25.31
CA ASP A 99 -16.60 2.75 -25.27
C ASP A 99 -16.88 2.31 -23.82
N ARG A 100 -18.04 2.68 -23.27
CA ARG A 100 -18.58 2.18 -22.01
C ARG A 100 -19.99 1.63 -22.21
#